data_AF-A0A3D5UQT4-F1
#
_entry.id   AF-A0A3D5UQT4-F1
#
_cell.length_a   1.000
_cell.length_b   1.000
_cell.length_c   1.000
_cell.angle_alpha   90.00
_cell.angle_beta   90.00
_cell.angle_gamma   90.00
#
_symmetry.space_group_name_H-M   'P 1'
#
loop_
_entity.id
_entity.type
_entity.pdbx_description
1 polymer ?
#
loop_
_entity_poly.entity_id
_entity_poly.type
_entity_poly.pdbx_seq_one_letter_code
_entity_poly.pdbx_strand_id
1 'polypeptide(L)'
;MLTLGPLAFANPWMLAGLAALPAIWWLLRISPPMPKRVRFPAIRLLVGLVREEETPAHTPFWLLLLRLAIAALAIFALAEPIWNPAPRIAGSGPLLIVTDNGWASATHWNERRTAMDGLIAEAG
;
A
#
# COMPACT_ATOMS: atom_id res chain seq x y z
N MET A 1 -5.54 -12.26 -11.77
CA MET A 1 -4.12 -12.09 -11.42
C MET A 1 -3.36 -11.56 -12.62
N LEU A 2 -2.42 -10.66 -12.41
CA LEU A 2 -1.53 -10.12 -13.45
C LEU A 2 -0.09 -10.43 -13.04
N THR A 3 0.68 -11.04 -13.94
CA THR A 3 2.06 -11.47 -13.68
C THR A 3 3.02 -10.63 -14.51
N LEU A 4 3.98 -9.98 -13.85
CA LEU A 4 5.04 -9.16 -14.44
C LEU A 4 6.40 -9.75 -14.01
N GLY A 5 6.95 -10.66 -14.82
CA GLY A 5 8.18 -11.35 -14.48
C GLY A 5 8.04 -12.15 -13.16
N PRO A 6 8.94 -11.97 -12.17
CA PRO A 6 8.87 -12.68 -10.89
C PRO A 6 7.81 -12.13 -9.93
N LEU A 7 7.09 -11.06 -10.27
CA LEU A 7 6.08 -10.45 -9.40
C LEU A 7 4.68 -10.67 -9.97
N ALA A 8 3.76 -11.17 -9.16
CA ALA A 8 2.34 -11.23 -9.51
C ALA A 8 1.50 -10.39 -8.56
N PHE A 9 0.39 -9.88 -9.07
CA PHE A 9 -0.65 -9.22 -8.27
C PHE A 9 -1.92 -10.05 -8.35
N ALA A 10 -2.44 -10.47 -7.19
CA ALA A 10 -3.71 -11.20 -7.16
C ALA A 10 -4.84 -10.30 -7.65
N ASN A 11 -4.87 -9.05 -7.16
CA ASN A 11 -5.89 -8.04 -7.43
C ASN A 11 -5.30 -6.81 -8.18
N PRO A 12 -4.95 -6.94 -9.47
CA PRO A 12 -4.25 -5.88 -10.21
C PRO A 12 -5.06 -4.59 -10.37
N TRP A 13 -6.40 -4.66 -10.34
CA TRP A 13 -7.27 -3.49 -10.39
C TRP A 13 -7.04 -2.53 -9.22
N MET A 14 -6.57 -3.03 -8.08
CA MET A 14 -6.23 -2.20 -6.92
C MET A 14 -5.13 -1.19 -7.24
N LEU A 15 -4.20 -1.53 -8.15
CA LEU A 15 -3.14 -0.62 -8.60
C LEU A 15 -3.69 0.62 -9.31
N ALA A 16 -4.91 0.56 -9.89
CA ALA A 16 -5.57 1.74 -10.42
C ALA A 16 -5.84 2.79 -9.34
N GLY A 17 -5.93 2.39 -8.06
CA GLY A 17 -5.98 3.28 -6.91
C GLY A 17 -4.77 4.21 -6.79
N LEU A 18 -3.61 3.86 -7.35
CA LEU A 18 -2.46 4.78 -7.41
C LEU A 18 -2.78 6.06 -8.20
N ALA A 19 -3.72 6.00 -9.15
CA ALA A 19 -4.21 7.18 -9.87
C ALA A 19 -5.01 8.14 -8.97
N ALA A 20 -5.41 7.73 -7.76
CA ALA A 20 -6.03 8.61 -6.76
C ALA A 20 -4.99 9.39 -5.93
N LEU A 21 -3.71 9.01 -5.94
CA LEU A 21 -2.64 9.73 -5.20
C LEU A 21 -2.54 11.22 -5.57
N PRO A 22 -2.61 11.63 -6.85
CA PRO A 22 -2.66 13.04 -7.23
C PRO A 22 -3.88 13.77 -6.67
N ALA A 23 -5.04 13.11 -6.59
CA ALA A 23 -6.25 13.68 -6.01
C ALA A 23 -6.10 13.87 -4.49
N ILE A 24 -5.52 12.88 -3.78
CA ILE A 24 -5.18 12.97 -2.36
C ILE A 24 -4.17 14.11 -2.13
N TRP A 25 -3.13 14.21 -2.96
CA TRP A 25 -2.16 15.29 -2.92
C TRP A 25 -2.83 16.66 -3.09
N TRP A 26 -3.75 16.78 -4.05
CA TRP A 26 -4.48 18.02 -4.30
C TRP A 26 -5.39 18.40 -3.13
N LEU A 27 -6.12 17.44 -2.56
CA LEU A 27 -6.99 17.64 -1.39
C LEU A 27 -6.20 18.06 -0.16
N LEU A 28 -5.04 17.44 0.09
CA LEU A 28 -4.18 17.77 1.22
C LEU A 28 -3.41 19.09 1.03
N ARG A 29 -3.23 19.54 -0.21
CA ARG A 29 -2.59 20.81 -0.55
C ARG A 29 -3.56 21.99 -0.54
N ILE A 30 -4.79 21.81 -0.07
CA ILE A 30 -5.68 22.94 0.24
C ILE A 30 -5.05 23.72 1.39
N SER A 31 -4.20 24.69 1.03
CA SER A 31 -3.71 25.70 1.95
C SER A 31 -4.91 26.47 2.48
N PRO A 32 -4.96 26.76 3.79
CA PRO A 32 -6.06 27.53 4.35
C PRO A 32 -6.21 28.87 3.58
N PRO A 33 -7.46 29.33 3.39
CA PRO A 33 -7.71 30.61 2.71
C PRO A 33 -6.95 31.72 3.42
N MET A 34 -6.44 32.68 2.64
CA MET A 34 -5.62 33.77 3.16
C MET A 34 -6.29 34.44 4.38
N PRO A 35 -5.54 34.68 5.47
CA PRO A 35 -6.10 35.26 6.68
C PRO A 35 -6.76 36.61 6.37
N LYS A 36 -8.04 36.74 6.72
CA LYS A 36 -8.80 37.98 6.52
C LYS A 36 -8.28 39.05 7.48
N ARG A 37 -7.79 40.16 6.95
CA ARG A 37 -7.37 41.32 7.75
C ARG A 37 -8.60 42.09 8.19
N VAL A 38 -8.98 41.97 9.46
CA VAL A 38 -10.05 42.77 10.08
C VAL A 38 -9.41 43.93 10.84
N ARG A 39 -9.93 45.15 10.67
CA ARG A 39 -9.50 46.30 11.49
C ARG A 39 -10.05 46.09 12.90
N PHE A 40 -9.19 45.67 13.83
CA PHE A 40 -9.56 45.50 15.24
C PHE A 40 -9.22 46.79 16.01
N PRO A 41 -10.20 47.62 16.41
CA PRO A 41 -9.93 48.94 16.99
C PRO A 41 -9.20 48.90 18.33
N ALA A 42 -9.24 47.77 19.05
CA ALA A 42 -8.56 47.57 20.34
C ALA A 42 -7.03 47.32 20.23
N ILE A 43 -6.43 47.41 19.04
CA ILE A 43 -4.95 47.31 18.86
C ILE A 43 -4.21 48.30 19.77
N ARG A 44 -4.81 49.45 20.12
CA ARG A 44 -4.24 50.43 21.04
C ARG A 44 -4.01 49.89 22.46
N LEU A 45 -4.79 48.90 22.91
CA LEU A 45 -4.64 48.25 24.21
C LEU A 45 -3.53 47.17 24.21
N LEU A 46 -3.07 46.74 23.03
CA LEU A 46 -2.08 45.68 22.84
C LEU A 46 -0.67 46.25 22.56
N VAL A 47 -0.51 47.58 22.53
CA VAL A 47 0.78 48.27 22.33
C VAL A 47 1.66 48.00 23.55
N GLY A 48 2.48 46.94 23.48
CA GLY A 48 3.39 46.52 24.55
C GLY A 48 3.48 45.01 24.76
N LEU A 49 2.57 44.20 24.19
CA LEU A 49 2.71 42.74 24.22
C LEU A 49 3.74 42.28 23.18
N VAL A 50 4.72 41.50 23.64
CA VAL A 50 5.62 40.74 22.76
C VAL A 50 4.76 39.77 21.97
N ARG A 51 4.81 39.91 20.65
CA ARG A 51 4.06 39.08 19.72
C ARG A 51 4.72 37.71 19.67
N GLU A 52 4.13 36.71 20.33
CA GLU A 52 4.49 35.31 20.12
C GLU A 52 4.36 35.04 18.62
N GLU A 53 5.45 34.63 17.96
CA GLU A 53 5.40 34.29 16.54
C GLU A 53 4.44 33.11 16.35
N GLU A 54 3.28 33.38 15.74
CA GLU A 54 2.42 32.33 15.23
C GLU A 54 3.21 31.53 14.19
N THR A 55 3.60 30.33 14.59
CA THR A 55 4.45 29.40 13.83
C THR A 55 3.81 29.14 12.46
N PRO A 56 4.58 29.12 11.36
CA PRO A 56 4.02 29.04 10.03
C PRO A 56 3.17 27.79 9.83
N ALA A 57 1.90 28.00 9.48
CA ALA A 57 0.88 26.99 9.15
C ALA A 57 1.13 26.33 7.78
N HIS A 58 2.38 26.00 7.45
CA HIS A 58 2.72 25.26 6.24
C HIS A 58 3.01 23.81 6.57
N THR A 59 2.24 22.91 5.97
CA THR A 59 2.53 21.48 6.02
C THR A 59 3.88 21.24 5.34
N PRO A 60 4.90 20.73 6.05
CA PRO A 60 6.20 20.45 5.45
C PRO A 60 6.05 19.39 4.35
N PHE A 61 6.70 19.63 3.21
CA PHE A 61 6.59 18.77 2.01
C PHE A 61 6.94 17.29 2.31
N TRP A 62 7.85 17.04 3.26
CA TRP A 62 8.17 15.68 3.71
C TRP A 62 6.98 14.95 4.32
N LEU A 63 6.14 15.62 5.13
CA LEU A 63 4.94 14.98 5.69
C LEU A 63 3.91 14.64 4.60
N LEU A 64 3.84 15.44 3.54
CA LEU A 64 3.01 15.14 2.37
C LEU A 64 3.54 13.91 1.63
N LEU A 65 4.85 13.83 1.40
CA LEU A 65 5.49 12.67 0.76
C LEU A 65 5.30 11.40 1.60
N LEU A 66 5.45 11.48 2.92
CA LEU A 66 5.21 10.37 3.84
C LEU A 66 3.76 9.88 3.76
N ARG A 67 2.77 10.79 3.74
CA ARG A 67 1.35 10.42 3.59
C ARG A 67 1.08 9.71 2.28
N LEU A 68 1.63 10.20 1.17
CA LEU A 68 1.48 9.55 -0.14
C LEU A 68 2.18 8.19 -0.17
N ALA A 69 3.35 8.06 0.46
CA ALA A 69 4.06 6.78 0.57
C ALA A 69 3.24 5.75 1.37
N ILE A 70 2.64 6.15 2.50
CA ILE A 70 1.76 5.27 3.28
C ILE A 70 0.55 4.84 2.45
N ALA A 71 -0.11 5.78 1.75
CA ALA A 71 -1.24 5.46 0.89
C ALA A 71 -0.84 4.50 -0.25
N ALA A 72 0.31 4.73 -0.89
CA ALA A 72 0.83 3.84 -1.92
C ALA A 72 1.12 2.43 -1.37
N LEU A 73 1.76 2.32 -0.21
CA LEU A 73 2.02 1.04 0.45
C LEU A 73 0.72 0.30 0.81
N ALA A 74 -0.31 1.02 1.26
CA ALA A 74 -1.62 0.43 1.52
C ALA A 74 -2.26 -0.12 0.23
N ILE A 75 -2.20 0.65 -0.87
CA ILE A 75 -2.68 0.19 -2.18
C ILE A 75 -1.91 -1.04 -2.65
N PHE A 76 -0.57 -1.06 -2.50
CA PHE A 76 0.23 -2.24 -2.81
C PHE A 76 -0.14 -3.43 -1.94
N ALA A 77 -0.33 -3.27 -0.64
CA ALA A 77 -0.75 -4.35 0.25
C ALA A 77 -2.10 -4.94 -0.18
N LEU A 78 -3.07 -4.08 -0.53
CA LEU A 78 -4.39 -4.49 -1.03
C LEU A 78 -4.33 -5.15 -2.42
N ALA A 79 -3.30 -4.88 -3.22
CA ALA A 79 -3.09 -5.52 -4.51
C ALA A 79 -2.57 -6.97 -4.38
N GLU A 80 -2.17 -7.38 -3.17
CA GLU A 80 -1.60 -8.69 -2.84
C GLU A 80 -0.44 -9.08 -3.76
N PRO A 81 0.74 -8.45 -3.60
CA PRO A 81 1.92 -8.75 -4.38
C PRO A 81 2.49 -10.10 -3.93
N ILE A 82 2.60 -11.02 -4.87
CA ILE A 82 3.15 -12.37 -4.69
C ILE A 82 4.50 -12.41 -5.38
N TRP A 83 5.54 -12.73 -4.61
CA TRP A 83 6.88 -12.97 -5.14
C TRP A 83 7.00 -14.40 -5.63
N ASN A 84 7.50 -14.56 -6.86
CA ASN A 84 7.70 -15.82 -7.55
C ASN A 84 6.46 -16.74 -7.47
N PRO A 85 5.32 -16.33 -8.08
CA PRO A 85 4.10 -17.13 -8.04
C PRO A 85 4.35 -18.53 -8.61
N ALA A 86 3.80 -19.55 -7.95
CA ALA A 86 3.86 -20.91 -8.46
C ALA A 86 3.23 -20.99 -9.86
N PRO A 87 3.73 -21.86 -10.76
CA PRO A 87 3.12 -22.08 -12.05
C PRO A 87 1.68 -22.55 -11.84
N ARG A 88 0.72 -21.82 -12.42
CA ARG A 88 -0.70 -22.16 -12.34
C ARG A 88 -0.90 -23.54 -12.98
N ILE A 89 -1.68 -24.40 -12.33
CA ILE A 89 -2.04 -25.69 -12.93
C ILE A 89 -2.87 -25.40 -14.19
N ALA A 90 -2.37 -25.80 -15.34
CA ALA A 90 -3.04 -25.59 -16.61
C ALA A 90 -4.12 -26.67 -16.83
N GLY A 91 -5.37 -26.25 -17.05
CA GLY A 91 -6.49 -27.13 -17.36
C GLY A 91 -7.60 -27.13 -16.28
N SER A 92 -8.75 -27.70 -16.62
CA SER A 92 -9.94 -27.79 -15.75
C SER A 92 -10.26 -29.24 -15.34
N GLY A 93 -9.30 -30.14 -15.47
CA GLY A 93 -9.45 -31.56 -15.17
C GLY A 93 -9.10 -31.92 -13.72
N PRO A 94 -9.27 -33.19 -13.32
CA PRO A 94 -8.91 -33.66 -11.98
C PRO A 94 -7.41 -33.50 -11.71
N LEU A 95 -7.07 -33.03 -10.51
CA LEU A 95 -5.68 -32.89 -10.06
C LEU A 95 -5.13 -34.26 -9.62
N LEU A 96 -4.07 -34.73 -10.27
CA LEU A 96 -3.28 -35.90 -9.85
C LEU A 96 -1.92 -35.43 -9.32
N ILE A 97 -1.64 -35.70 -8.04
CA ILE A 97 -0.34 -35.43 -7.40
C ILE A 97 0.40 -36.76 -7.24
N VAL A 98 1.58 -36.88 -7.85
CA VAL A 98 2.48 -38.03 -7.69
C VAL A 98 3.70 -37.56 -6.89
N THR A 99 3.96 -38.21 -5.75
CA THR A 99 5.04 -37.82 -4.83
C THR A 99 5.90 -39.02 -4.45
N ASP A 100 7.23 -38.80 -4.37
CA ASP A 100 8.18 -39.81 -3.88
C ASP A 100 8.23 -39.77 -2.35
N ASN A 101 7.89 -40.90 -1.72
CA ASN A 101 7.88 -41.10 -0.28
C ASN A 101 9.05 -41.97 0.24
N GLY A 102 10.09 -42.18 -0.58
CA GLY A 102 11.28 -42.94 -0.21
C GLY A 102 12.15 -42.26 0.84
N TRP A 103 13.15 -42.98 1.36
CA TRP A 103 14.01 -42.50 2.44
C TRP A 103 14.81 -41.23 2.09
N ALA A 104 15.25 -41.11 0.82
CA ALA A 104 15.93 -39.91 0.33
C ALA A 104 15.05 -38.65 0.40
N SER A 105 13.72 -38.81 0.42
CA SER A 105 12.76 -37.72 0.51
C SER A 105 12.43 -37.31 1.96
N ALA A 106 12.87 -38.08 2.97
CA ALA A 106 12.53 -37.81 4.36
C ALA A 106 12.95 -36.41 4.84
N THR A 107 14.15 -35.94 4.45
CA THR A 107 14.72 -34.67 4.92
C THR A 107 13.84 -33.45 4.61
N HIS A 108 13.21 -33.43 3.44
CA HIS A 108 12.37 -32.31 2.98
C HIS A 108 10.87 -32.69 2.91
N TRP A 109 10.46 -33.71 3.66
CA TRP A 109 9.08 -34.22 3.59
C TRP A 109 8.04 -33.17 3.97
N ASN A 110 8.33 -32.34 4.98
CA ASN A 110 7.44 -31.27 5.40
C ASN A 110 7.26 -30.19 4.33
N GLU A 111 8.33 -29.78 3.65
CA GLU A 111 8.27 -28.81 2.55
C GLU A 111 7.42 -29.35 1.39
N ARG A 112 7.61 -30.63 1.03
CA ARG A 112 6.79 -31.31 0.03
C ARG A 112 5.32 -31.37 0.43
N ARG A 113 5.02 -31.70 1.71
CA ARG A 113 3.65 -31.70 2.23
C ARG A 113 3.00 -30.33 2.07
N THR A 114 3.67 -29.26 2.52
CA THR A 114 3.17 -27.88 2.37
C THR A 114 2.91 -27.52 0.90
N ALA A 115 3.77 -27.93 -0.02
CA ALA A 115 3.56 -27.70 -1.45
C ALA A 115 2.33 -28.46 -1.99
N MET A 116 2.14 -29.73 -1.60
CA MET A 116 0.96 -30.51 -1.99
C MET A 116 -0.34 -29.92 -1.45
N ASP A 117 -0.35 -29.50 -0.18
CA ASP A 117 -1.51 -28.84 0.43
C ASP A 117 -1.88 -27.54 -0.31
N GLY A 118 -0.89 -26.78 -0.77
CA GLY A 118 -1.09 -25.60 -1.60
C GLY A 118 -1.73 -25.91 -2.95
N LEU A 119 -1.29 -26.98 -3.64
CA LEU A 119 -1.87 -27.41 -4.91
C LEU A 119 -3.32 -27.90 -4.76
N ILE A 120 -3.63 -28.60 -3.65
CA ILE A 120 -5.00 -29.04 -3.34
C ILE A 120 -5.92 -27.84 -3.12
N ALA A 121 -5.45 -26.82 -2.40
CA ALA A 121 -6.21 -25.59 -2.15
C ALA A 121 -6.47 -24.78 -3.43
N GLU A 122 -5.59 -24.85 -4.45
CA GLU A 122 -5.82 -24.19 -5.74
C GLU A 122 -6.85 -24.92 -6.62
N ALA A 123 -6.98 -26.24 -6.46
CA ALA A 123 -7.87 -27.07 -7.27
C ALA A 123 -9.31 -27.18 -6.73
N GLY A 124 -9.55 -26.82 -5.45
CA GLY A 124 -10.87 -26.83 -4.81
C GLY A 124 -11.58 -25.50 -4.91
#